data_AF-A0A9E5NDC0-F1
#
_entry.id   AF-A0A9E5NDC0-F1
#
_cell.length_a   1.000
_cell.length_b   1.000
_cell.length_c   1.000
_cell.angle_alpha   90.00
_cell.angle_beta   90.00
_cell.angle_gamma   90.00
#
_symmetry.space_group_name_H-M   'P 1'
#
loop_
_entity.id
_entity.type
_entity.pdbx_description
1 polymer ?
#
loop_
_entity_poly.entity_id
_entity_poly.type
_entity_poly.pdbx_seq_one_letter_code
_entity_poly.pdbx_strand_id
1 'polypeptide(L)'
;LGDLDGDGDLEALVGTGRGAMVWINQGGAQGGQEGTFALSGQEVSGSQTRAVFLSDLDGDGDLDALIAGRRQAAIWWNDGQAAFTRSSQRFRYSKRHGLAIGDFNGDGWPDIFAAAYSSDSRVWFNQGDGTFM
;
A
#
# COMPACT_ATOMS: atom_id res chain seq x y z
N LEU A 1 -5.59 -5.80 4.59
CA LEU A 1 -5.34 -7.24 4.63
C LEU A 1 -5.02 -7.67 3.21
N GLY A 2 -4.06 -8.56 3.06
CA GLY A 2 -3.61 -9.11 1.78
C GLY A 2 -2.62 -10.22 2.04
N ASP A 3 -2.47 -11.16 1.12
CA ASP A 3 -1.41 -12.16 1.16
C ASP A 3 -0.09 -11.45 0.80
N LEU A 4 0.70 -11.12 1.82
CA LEU A 4 1.90 -10.28 1.69
C LEU A 4 3.17 -11.13 1.61
N ASP A 5 3.15 -12.38 2.07
CA ASP A 5 4.30 -13.29 2.03
C ASP A 5 4.09 -14.54 1.14
N GLY A 6 2.96 -14.61 0.45
CA GLY A 6 2.67 -15.62 -0.57
C GLY A 6 2.34 -16.99 0.00
N ASP A 7 2.06 -17.09 1.31
CA ASP A 7 1.74 -18.35 1.97
C ASP A 7 0.25 -18.73 1.86
N GLY A 8 -0.58 -17.83 1.33
CA GLY A 8 -2.00 -18.01 1.08
C GLY A 8 -2.90 -17.58 2.24
N ASP A 9 -2.35 -17.15 3.37
CA ASP A 9 -3.09 -16.50 4.45
C ASP A 9 -3.07 -14.96 4.26
N LEU A 10 -3.88 -14.23 5.05
CA LEU A 10 -3.96 -12.77 4.93
C LEU A 10 -3.21 -12.07 6.06
N GLU A 11 -2.20 -11.29 5.70
CA GLU A 11 -1.43 -10.44 6.60
C GLU A 11 -2.07 -9.06 6.75
N ALA A 12 -1.64 -8.32 7.77
CA ALA A 12 -2.14 -6.97 8.02
C ALA A 12 -1.03 -5.92 7.94
N LEU A 13 -1.15 -5.00 6.99
CA LEU A 13 -0.43 -3.72 7.01
C LEU A 13 -1.32 -2.65 7.64
N VAL A 14 -0.96 -2.21 8.85
CA VAL A 14 -1.80 -1.37 9.70
C VAL A 14 -1.19 0.02 9.83
N GLY A 15 -1.94 1.05 9.39
CA GLY A 15 -1.57 2.44 9.60
C GLY A 15 -1.71 2.87 11.06
N THR A 16 -0.74 3.63 11.56
CA THR A 16 -0.68 4.12 12.94
C THR A 16 -0.35 5.62 12.99
N GLY A 17 -0.40 6.20 14.20
CA GLY A 17 0.03 7.58 14.43
C GLY A 17 1.53 7.82 14.21
N ARG A 18 2.35 6.77 14.10
CA ARG A 18 3.81 6.85 13.98
C ARG A 18 4.37 6.25 12.68
N GLY A 19 3.53 5.62 11.87
CA GLY A 19 3.98 4.86 10.71
C GLY A 19 2.92 3.88 10.25
N ALA A 20 3.34 2.81 9.63
CA ALA A 20 2.56 1.60 9.41
C ALA A 20 3.37 0.40 9.87
N MET A 21 2.67 -0.65 10.29
CA MET A 21 3.24 -1.85 10.88
C MET A 21 2.73 -3.07 10.12
N VAL A 22 3.63 -3.97 9.77
CA VAL A 22 3.28 -5.25 9.15
C VAL A 22 3.11 -6.30 10.24
N TRP A 23 1.98 -6.98 10.21
CA TRP A 23 1.65 -8.09 11.08
C TRP A 23 1.51 -9.34 10.22
N ILE A 24 2.38 -10.31 10.49
CA ILE A 24 2.42 -11.58 9.78
C ILE A 24 1.43 -12.53 10.46
N ASN A 25 0.48 -13.05 9.69
CA ASN A 25 -0.37 -14.12 10.18
C ASN A 25 0.46 -15.39 10.25
N GLN A 26 0.60 -16.00 11.43
CA GLN A 26 1.47 -17.16 11.64
C GLN A 26 0.82 -18.49 11.21
N GLY A 27 0.02 -18.43 10.15
CA GLY A 27 -0.77 -19.54 9.69
C GLY A 27 -2.09 -19.72 10.44
N GLY A 28 -3.01 -20.37 9.77
CA GLY A 28 -4.29 -20.82 10.30
C GLY A 28 -5.19 -21.00 9.10
N ALA A 29 -5.25 -22.23 8.57
CA ALA A 29 -5.89 -22.48 7.28
C ALA A 29 -7.23 -21.76 7.19
N GLN A 30 -7.59 -21.27 5.99
CA GLN A 30 -8.92 -20.73 5.68
C GLN A 30 -9.99 -21.85 5.81
N GLY A 31 -10.21 -22.33 7.05
CA GLY A 31 -10.83 -23.61 7.42
C GLY A 31 -10.19 -24.38 8.60
N GLY A 32 -9.18 -23.85 9.30
CA GLY A 32 -8.39 -24.50 10.37
C GLY A 32 -8.35 -23.72 11.71
N GLN A 33 -7.34 -24.01 12.57
CA GLN A 33 -7.17 -23.36 13.89
C GLN A 33 -6.95 -21.85 13.78
N GLU A 34 -7.34 -21.10 14.81
CA GLU A 34 -7.16 -19.65 14.88
C GLU A 34 -5.68 -19.28 14.75
N GLY A 35 -5.37 -18.51 13.71
CA GLY A 35 -4.04 -17.94 13.50
C GLY A 35 -3.75 -16.80 14.44
N THR A 36 -2.47 -16.54 14.68
CA THR A 36 -2.02 -15.40 15.49
C THR A 36 -1.23 -14.42 14.66
N PHE A 37 -1.47 -13.13 14.86
CA PHE A 37 -0.68 -12.08 14.21
C PHE A 37 0.58 -11.77 15.04
N ALA A 38 1.74 -11.94 14.42
CA ALA A 38 3.03 -11.53 14.97
C ALA A 38 3.52 -10.26 14.27
N LEU A 39 4.08 -9.32 15.02
CA LEU A 39 4.67 -8.13 14.43
C LEU A 39 5.96 -8.50 13.69
N SER A 40 6.11 -8.09 12.43
CA SER A 40 7.32 -8.39 11.64
C SER A 40 8.58 -7.66 12.15
N GLY A 41 8.40 -6.60 12.94
CA GLY A 41 9.46 -5.70 13.39
C GLY A 41 9.83 -4.62 12.36
N GLN A 42 9.21 -4.62 11.18
CA GLN A 42 9.43 -3.62 10.15
C GLN A 42 8.63 -2.34 10.41
N GLU A 43 9.31 -1.19 10.37
CA GLU A 43 8.67 0.12 10.35
C GLU A 43 8.45 0.59 8.91
N VAL A 44 7.21 0.47 8.42
CA VAL A 44 6.81 0.96 7.10
C VAL A 44 6.30 2.39 7.27
N SER A 45 7.12 3.40 6.96
CA SER A 45 6.91 4.84 7.24
C SER A 45 7.20 5.25 8.68
N GLY A 46 7.85 6.41 8.86
CA GLY A 46 8.15 7.02 10.17
C GLY A 46 7.25 8.21 10.53
N SER A 47 6.06 8.31 9.93
CA SER A 47 5.13 9.40 10.18
C SER A 47 3.68 8.93 10.15
N GLN A 48 2.76 9.73 10.70
CA GLN A 48 1.33 9.40 10.75
C GLN A 48 0.80 8.89 9.41
N THR A 49 0.33 7.63 9.42
CA THR A 49 -0.38 7.01 8.31
C THR A 49 -1.88 7.26 8.46
N ARG A 50 -2.51 7.67 7.37
CA ARG A 50 -3.95 7.96 7.30
C ARG A 50 -4.71 6.93 6.47
N ALA A 51 -4.06 6.36 5.48
CA ALA A 51 -4.60 5.28 4.67
C ALA A 51 -3.46 4.36 4.21
N VAL A 52 -3.83 3.12 4.01
CA VAL A 52 -3.01 2.05 3.43
C VAL A 52 -3.83 1.48 2.30
N PHE A 53 -3.23 1.32 1.13
CA PHE A 53 -3.80 0.59 0.01
C PHE A 53 -2.84 -0.54 -0.35
N LEU A 54 -3.39 -1.71 -0.64
CA LEU A 54 -2.64 -2.86 -1.14
C LEU A 54 -3.09 -3.14 -2.58
N SER A 55 -2.13 -3.27 -3.49
CA SER A 55 -2.33 -3.60 -4.90
C SER A 55 -0.98 -3.99 -5.47
N ASP A 56 -0.95 -4.89 -6.46
CA ASP A 56 0.21 -5.05 -7.33
C ASP A 56 0.37 -3.75 -8.14
N LEU A 57 1.46 -3.00 -7.95
CA LEU A 57 1.67 -1.68 -8.55
C LEU A 57 2.80 -1.68 -9.58
N ASP A 58 3.65 -2.70 -9.62
CA ASP A 58 4.73 -2.84 -10.60
C ASP A 58 4.62 -4.06 -11.51
N GLY A 59 3.59 -4.90 -11.31
CA GLY A 59 3.25 -6.03 -12.17
C GLY A 59 4.05 -7.30 -11.88
N ASP A 60 4.72 -7.40 -10.73
CA ASP A 60 5.49 -8.58 -10.35
C ASP A 60 4.64 -9.71 -9.75
N GLY A 61 3.36 -9.42 -9.44
CA GLY A 61 2.39 -10.37 -8.90
C GLY A 61 2.28 -10.35 -7.38
N ASP A 62 3.11 -9.55 -6.69
CA ASP A 62 3.07 -9.39 -5.25
C ASP A 62 2.27 -8.12 -4.86
N LEU A 63 1.63 -8.15 -3.69
CA LEU A 63 0.90 -6.97 -3.21
C LEU A 63 1.88 -5.91 -2.68
N ASP A 64 1.97 -4.78 -3.37
CA ASP A 64 2.64 -3.57 -2.91
C ASP A 64 1.76 -2.72 -1.99
N ALA A 65 2.36 -1.70 -1.37
CA ALA A 65 1.65 -0.77 -0.51
C ALA A 65 1.79 0.70 -0.91
N LEU A 66 0.67 1.39 -1.12
CA LEU A 66 0.63 2.86 -1.10
C LEU A 66 0.31 3.35 0.31
N ILE A 67 1.31 3.98 0.96
CA ILE A 67 1.16 4.53 2.31
C ILE A 67 0.93 6.03 2.24
N ALA A 68 -0.26 6.45 2.68
CA ALA A 68 -0.71 7.83 2.62
C ALA A 68 -0.58 8.54 3.97
N GLY A 69 0.19 9.62 3.98
CA GLY A 69 0.28 10.56 5.09
C GLY A 69 -0.62 11.78 4.89
N ARG A 70 -0.35 12.84 5.67
CA ARG A 70 -1.20 14.04 5.68
C ARG A 70 -1.17 14.89 4.41
N ARG A 71 -0.08 14.87 3.63
CA ARG A 71 0.12 15.70 2.43
C ARG A 71 0.87 14.99 1.30
N GLN A 72 1.25 13.74 1.55
CA GLN A 72 2.02 12.96 0.60
C GLN A 72 1.76 11.47 0.83
N ALA A 73 1.79 10.70 -0.24
CA ALA A 73 1.92 9.26 -0.19
C ALA A 73 3.26 8.83 -0.80
N ALA A 74 3.66 7.61 -0.47
CA ALA A 74 4.79 6.93 -1.08
C ALA A 74 4.44 5.45 -1.25
N ILE A 75 4.93 4.85 -2.33
CA ILE A 75 4.86 3.42 -2.53
C ILE A 75 5.95 2.74 -1.71
N TRP A 76 5.63 1.56 -1.22
CA TRP A 76 6.51 0.60 -0.61
C TRP A 76 6.35 -0.70 -1.38
N TRP A 77 7.44 -1.11 -2.04
CA TRP A 77 7.53 -2.33 -2.83
C TRP A 77 7.64 -3.52 -1.91
N ASN A 78 6.82 -4.54 -2.12
CA ASN A 78 6.93 -5.81 -1.43
C ASN A 78 7.83 -6.75 -2.25
N ASP A 79 8.59 -7.63 -1.60
CA ASP A 79 9.42 -8.64 -2.29
C ASP A 79 8.75 -10.03 -2.32
N GLY A 80 7.44 -10.06 -2.12
CA GLY A 80 6.65 -11.27 -1.98
C GLY A 80 6.85 -12.02 -0.68
N GLN A 81 7.64 -11.49 0.27
CA GLN A 81 7.90 -12.10 1.59
C GLN A 81 7.58 -11.13 2.74
N ALA A 82 6.64 -10.21 2.49
CA ALA A 82 6.22 -9.12 3.36
C ALA A 82 7.37 -8.17 3.79
N ALA A 83 8.49 -8.15 3.07
CA ALA A 83 9.56 -7.19 3.28
C ALA A 83 9.39 -6.00 2.34
N PHE A 84 9.20 -4.82 2.93
CA PHE A 84 8.80 -3.62 2.20
C PHE A 84 9.96 -2.64 2.05
N THR A 85 10.28 -2.27 0.81
CA THR A 85 11.27 -1.24 0.48
C THR A 85 10.61 0.02 -0.05
N ARG A 86 10.95 1.18 0.50
CA ARG A 86 10.34 2.45 0.10
C ARG A 86 10.81 2.91 -1.28
N SER A 87 9.86 3.17 -2.17
CA SER A 87 10.09 3.84 -3.47
C SER A 87 10.69 5.24 -3.29
N SER A 88 11.40 5.73 -4.31
CA SER A 88 11.87 7.12 -4.38
C SER A 88 10.75 8.10 -4.78
N GLN A 89 9.66 7.60 -5.37
CA GLN A 89 8.54 8.40 -5.88
C GLN A 89 7.71 9.03 -4.76
N ARG A 90 7.17 10.23 -5.02
CA ARG A 90 6.43 11.04 -4.01
C ARG A 90 5.16 11.63 -4.60
N PHE A 91 4.03 11.21 -4.07
CA PHE A 91 2.72 11.65 -4.53
C PHE A 91 2.23 12.77 -3.63
N ARG A 92 2.47 14.03 -4.01
CA ARG A 92 2.12 15.19 -3.19
C ARG A 92 0.70 15.67 -3.49
N TYR A 93 -0.06 15.94 -2.44
CA TYR A 93 -1.45 16.37 -2.52
C TYR A 93 -1.82 17.33 -1.36
N SER A 94 -3.02 17.90 -1.42
CA SER A 94 -3.51 18.84 -0.40
C SER A 94 -3.89 18.12 0.91
N LYS A 95 -4.01 18.85 2.02
CA LYS A 95 -4.26 18.24 3.33
C LYS A 95 -5.66 17.59 3.46
N ARG A 96 -6.65 18.09 2.72
CA ARG A 96 -8.03 17.59 2.71
C ARG A 96 -8.23 16.81 1.43
N HIS A 97 -7.87 15.53 1.48
CA HIS A 97 -7.90 14.64 0.33
C HIS A 97 -8.60 13.33 0.66
N GLY A 98 -9.14 12.69 -0.38
CA GLY A 98 -9.35 11.25 -0.44
C GLY A 98 -8.33 10.65 -1.40
N LEU A 99 -7.99 9.38 -1.21
CA LEU A 99 -7.16 8.62 -2.15
C LEU A 99 -7.93 7.40 -2.64
N ALA A 100 -7.67 7.02 -3.88
CA ALA A 100 -8.15 5.80 -4.49
C ALA A 100 -7.05 5.22 -5.38
N ILE A 101 -7.08 3.89 -5.54
CA ILE A 101 -6.30 3.15 -6.53
C ILE A 101 -7.28 2.45 -7.47
N GLY A 102 -6.96 2.45 -8.76
CA GLY A 102 -7.71 1.75 -9.80
C GLY A 102 -7.24 2.18 -11.17
N ASP A 103 -7.55 1.39 -12.20
CA ASP A 103 -7.26 1.74 -13.59
C ASP A 103 -8.22 2.87 -14.04
N PHE A 104 -7.71 4.09 -14.19
CA PHE A 104 -8.50 5.26 -14.54
C PHE A 104 -8.40 5.64 -16.02
N ASN A 105 -7.39 5.13 -16.74
CA ASN A 105 -7.18 5.42 -18.16
C ASN A 105 -7.52 4.23 -19.09
N GLY A 106 -7.80 3.06 -18.53
CA GLY A 106 -8.16 1.83 -19.24
C GLY A 106 -6.97 1.06 -19.81
N ASP A 107 -5.75 1.26 -19.29
CA ASP A 107 -4.54 0.59 -19.77
C ASP A 107 -4.24 -0.75 -19.08
N GLY A 108 -5.03 -1.11 -18.07
CA GLY A 108 -4.91 -2.34 -17.31
C GLY A 108 -4.01 -2.24 -16.08
N TRP A 109 -3.41 -1.07 -15.80
CA TRP A 109 -2.54 -0.87 -14.66
C TRP A 109 -3.21 -0.02 -13.57
N PRO A 110 -3.02 -0.33 -12.28
CA PRO A 110 -3.60 0.49 -11.22
C PRO A 110 -2.94 1.87 -11.13
N ASP A 111 -3.75 2.91 -11.29
CA ASP A 111 -3.35 4.31 -11.14
C ASP A 111 -3.62 4.83 -9.72
N ILE A 112 -3.05 5.99 -9.39
CA ILE A 112 -3.28 6.67 -8.11
C ILE A 112 -4.10 7.95 -8.33
N PHE A 113 -5.24 8.08 -7.66
CA PHE A 113 -6.04 9.30 -7.66
C PHE A 113 -6.09 9.94 -6.27
N ALA A 114 -5.76 11.23 -6.20
CA ALA A 114 -5.94 12.08 -5.03
C ALA A 114 -7.04 13.11 -5.30
N ALA A 115 -8.23 12.87 -4.77
CA ALA A 115 -9.32 13.83 -4.76
C ALA A 115 -9.02 14.94 -3.76
N ALA A 116 -9.18 16.21 -4.13
CA ALA A 116 -8.99 17.33 -3.23
C ALA A 116 -10.30 18.11 -3.00
N TYR A 117 -10.56 18.50 -1.75
CA TYR A 117 -11.79 19.21 -1.40
C TYR A 117 -11.80 20.69 -1.85
N SER A 118 -10.65 21.35 -1.85
CA SER A 118 -10.54 22.81 -2.07
C SER A 118 -9.34 23.20 -2.93
N SER A 119 -8.85 22.27 -3.73
CA SER A 119 -7.75 22.45 -4.69
C SER A 119 -7.92 21.47 -5.83
N ASP A 120 -7.03 21.52 -6.81
CA ASP A 120 -7.04 20.55 -7.90
C ASP A 120 -6.80 19.14 -7.38
N SER A 121 -7.61 18.21 -7.90
CA SER A 121 -7.37 16.78 -7.75
C SER A 121 -6.24 16.36 -8.69
N ARG A 122 -5.56 15.27 -8.37
CA ARG A 122 -4.45 14.75 -9.17
C ARG A 122 -4.64 13.27 -9.43
N VAL A 123 -4.27 12.86 -10.63
CA VAL A 123 -4.08 11.46 -10.99
C VAL A 123 -2.61 11.28 -11.35
N TRP A 124 -2.05 10.14 -11.00
CA TRP A 124 -0.76 9.68 -11.47
C TRP A 124 -0.97 8.36 -12.19
N PHE A 125 -0.62 8.34 -13.46
CA PHE A 125 -0.82 7.17 -14.31
C PHE A 125 0.35 6.21 -14.17
N ASN A 126 0.06 4.96 -13.88
CA ASN A 126 1.05 3.91 -13.88
C ASN A 126 1.48 3.59 -15.31
N GLN A 127 2.76 3.35 -15.53
CA GLN A 127 3.30 2.98 -16.84
C GLN A 127 3.43 1.46 -17.02
N GLY A 128 2.97 0.69 -16.04
CA GLY A 128 3.00 -0.78 -16.04
C GLY A 128 4.34 -1.39 -15.59
N ASP A 129 5.23 -0.56 -15.06
CA ASP A 129 6.53 -0.96 -14.50
C ASP A 129 6.79 -0.36 -13.11
N GLY A 130 5.72 0.09 -12.45
CA GLY A 130 5.79 0.80 -11.17
C GLY A 130 6.24 2.27 -11.28
N THR A 131 6.49 2.79 -12.48
CA THR A 131 6.73 4.23 -12.70
C THR A 131 5.40 4.97 -12.84
N PHE A 132 5.24 6.07 -12.09
CA PHE A 132 4.02 6.89 -12.12
C PHE A 132 4.30 8.31 -12.64
N MET A 133 3.46 8.81 -13.57
CA MET A 133 3.58 10.15 -14.17
C MET A 133 2.34 11.02 -13.98
#